data_AF-A0AAE0B514-F1
#
_entry.id   AF-A0AAE0B514-F1
#
_cell.length_a   1.000
_cell.length_b   1.000
_cell.length_c   1.000
_cell.angle_alpha   90.00
_cell.angle_beta   90.00
_cell.angle_gamma   90.00
#
_symmetry.space_group_name_H-M   'P 1'
#
loop_
_entity.id
_entity.type
_entity.pdbx_description
1 polymer ?
#
loop_
_entity_poly.entity_id
_entity_poly.type
_entity_poly.pdbx_seq_one_letter_code
_entity_poly.pdbx_strand_id
1 'polypeptide(L)'
;MGVVKEENHQTVVYRVFVKYLELMRKCFCQYLELMRKLQLVYCLEPAESHGVWGLDDYHFLLFIFGSSQLIDHKYMKPKSIHNHDILDNFSNEFMYLSCIAFIKKVKELFAEHSPLLDDISGVPNWNKVNCGC
;
A
#
# COMPACT_ATOMS: atom_id res chain seq x y z
N MET A 1 -8.57 1.03 -47.07
CA MET A 1 -9.17 1.38 -45.78
C MET A 1 -9.36 0.10 -44.99
N GLY A 2 -8.40 -0.22 -44.14
CA GLY A 2 -8.31 -1.49 -43.43
C GLY A 2 -9.35 -1.57 -42.32
N VAL A 3 -10.15 -2.63 -42.38
CA VAL A 3 -11.21 -2.99 -41.46
C VAL A 3 -10.65 -3.05 -40.04
N VAL A 4 -11.09 -2.13 -39.17
CA VAL A 4 -11.00 -2.31 -37.72
C VAL A 4 -11.85 -3.54 -37.44
N LYS A 5 -11.19 -4.70 -37.27
CA LYS A 5 -11.87 -5.89 -36.73
C LYS A 5 -12.53 -5.45 -35.43
N GLU A 6 -13.81 -5.72 -35.34
CA GLU A 6 -14.68 -5.53 -34.18
C GLU A 6 -13.97 -6.05 -32.93
N GLU A 7 -13.15 -5.19 -32.30
CA GLU A 7 -12.45 -5.55 -31.08
C GLU A 7 -13.54 -5.74 -30.04
N ASN A 8 -13.69 -6.99 -29.58
CA ASN A 8 -14.68 -7.40 -28.59
C ASN A 8 -14.75 -6.34 -27.47
N HIS A 9 -15.88 -5.63 -27.33
CA HIS A 9 -15.99 -4.43 -26.48
C HIS A 9 -15.47 -4.67 -25.06
N GLN A 10 -15.65 -5.89 -24.55
CA GLN A 10 -15.09 -6.34 -23.28
C GLN A 10 -13.57 -6.18 -23.22
N THR A 11 -12.83 -6.60 -24.24
CA THR A 11 -11.36 -6.47 -24.32
C THR A 11 -10.92 -5.01 -24.26
N VAL A 12 -11.63 -4.11 -24.93
CA VAL A 12 -11.32 -2.67 -24.91
C VAL A 12 -11.54 -2.11 -23.50
N VAL A 13 -12.66 -2.44 -22.86
CA VAL A 13 -12.95 -2.03 -21.48
C VAL A 13 -11.89 -2.55 -20.51
N TYR A 14 -11.51 -3.84 -20.59
CA TYR A 14 -10.46 -4.39 -19.76
C TYR A 14 -9.11 -3.70 -19.97
N ARG A 15 -8.71 -3.43 -21.22
CA ARG A 15 -7.47 -2.71 -21.53
C ARG A 15 -7.46 -1.29 -20.95
N VAL A 16 -8.57 -0.57 -21.05
CA VAL A 16 -8.70 0.78 -20.50
C VAL A 16 -8.64 0.73 -18.96
N PHE A 17 -9.35 -0.21 -18.34
CA PHE A 17 -9.37 -0.38 -16.90
C PHE A 17 -7.98 -0.70 -16.34
N VAL A 18 -7.26 -1.65 -16.94
CA VAL A 18 -5.89 -2.01 -16.51
C VAL A 18 -4.95 -0.82 -16.63
N LYS A 19 -5.01 -0.07 -17.75
CA LYS A 19 -4.21 1.14 -17.92
C LYS A 19 -4.51 2.20 -16.86
N TYR A 20 -5.78 2.36 -16.47
CA TYR A 20 -6.18 3.29 -15.42
C TYR A 20 -5.60 2.87 -14.06
N LEU A 21 -5.66 1.58 -13.73
CA LEU A 21 -5.06 1.06 -12.48
C LEU A 21 -3.54 1.26 -12.45
N GLU A 22 -2.85 0.99 -13.56
CA GLU A 22 -1.41 1.24 -13.66
C GLU A 22 -1.05 2.72 -13.49
N LEU A 23 -1.86 3.62 -14.06
CA LEU A 23 -1.68 5.06 -13.92
C LEU A 23 -1.87 5.50 -12.46
N MET A 24 -2.96 5.07 -11.83
CA MET A 24 -3.24 5.34 -10.42
C MET A 24 -2.06 4.89 -9.55
N ARG A 25 -1.59 3.65 -9.73
CA ARG A 25 -0.44 3.12 -9.00
C ARG A 25 0.80 4.00 -9.19
N LYS A 26 1.14 4.38 -10.42
CA LYS A 26 2.30 5.25 -10.71
C LYS A 26 2.17 6.61 -10.02
N CYS A 27 1.01 7.25 -10.11
CA CYS A 27 0.76 8.53 -9.46
C CYS A 27 0.92 8.44 -7.94
N PHE A 28 0.36 7.40 -7.30
CA PHE A 28 0.48 7.20 -5.85
C PHE A 28 1.91 6.87 -5.42
N CYS A 29 2.67 6.09 -6.20
CA CYS A 29 4.09 5.85 -5.92
C CYS A 29 4.92 7.15 -5.97
N GLN A 30 4.73 7.97 -7.01
CA GLN A 30 5.44 9.25 -7.13
C GLN A 30 5.03 10.24 -6.03
N TYR A 31 3.74 10.27 -5.68
CA TYR A 31 3.24 11.04 -4.55
C TYR A 31 3.91 10.59 -3.24
N LEU A 32 3.99 9.28 -2.99
CA LEU A 32 4.63 8.71 -1.81
C LEU A 32 6.10 9.10 -1.69
N GLU A 33 6.86 8.98 -2.78
CA GLU A 33 8.27 9.37 -2.80
C GLU A 33 8.46 10.85 -2.50
N LEU A 34 7.63 11.70 -3.09
CA LEU A 34 7.64 13.14 -2.84
C LEU A 34 7.30 13.45 -1.38
N MET A 35 6.22 12.88 -0.85
CA MET A 35 5.78 13.13 0.54
C MET A 35 6.83 12.66 1.55
N ARG A 36 7.41 11.46 1.36
CA ARG A 36 8.50 10.97 2.22
C ARG A 36 9.71 11.89 2.20
N LYS A 37 10.07 12.40 1.01
CA LYS A 37 11.16 13.38 0.89
C LYS A 37 10.83 14.67 1.64
N LEU A 38 9.62 15.19 1.51
CA LEU A 38 9.19 16.39 2.24
C LEU A 38 9.21 16.17 3.76
N GLN A 39 8.68 15.04 4.23
CA GLN A 39 8.65 14.68 5.65
C GLN A 39 10.05 14.63 6.26
N LEU A 40 11.00 13.99 5.57
CA LEU A 40 12.38 13.86 6.05
C LEU A 40 13.17 15.18 5.93
N VAL A 41 12.99 15.94 4.85
CA VAL A 41 13.75 17.18 4.61
C VAL A 41 13.28 18.32 5.50
N TYR A 42 11.97 18.45 5.71
CA TYR A 42 11.38 19.53 6.49
C TYR A 42 11.05 19.13 7.92
N CYS A 43 11.37 17.89 8.33
CA CYS A 43 11.03 17.34 9.64
C CYS A 43 9.56 17.66 10.01
N LEU A 44 8.65 17.42 9.06
CA LEU A 44 7.24 17.74 9.26
C LEU A 44 6.74 17.01 10.51
N GLU A 45 5.85 17.65 11.26
CA GLU A 45 5.13 16.97 12.32
C GLU A 45 3.88 16.31 11.75
N PRO A 46 3.44 15.17 12.31
CA PRO A 46 2.18 14.55 11.95
C PRO A 46 1.02 15.55 12.15
N ALA A 47 0.16 15.69 11.13
CA ALA A 47 -0.92 16.68 11.18
C ALA A 47 -2.00 16.35 12.24
N GLU A 48 -2.07 15.09 12.68
CA GLU A 48 -3.03 14.60 13.67
C GLU A 48 -2.33 13.62 14.63
N SER A 49 -2.37 13.90 15.94
CA SER A 49 -1.76 13.05 16.96
C SER A 49 -2.77 12.01 17.46
N HIS A 50 -3.09 11.02 16.63
CA HIS A 50 -3.88 9.86 17.09
C HIS A 50 -3.13 9.02 18.17
N GLY A 51 -1.92 9.42 18.54
CA GLY A 51 -1.08 8.72 19.51
C GLY A 51 -0.60 7.39 18.93
N VAL A 52 -0.22 6.47 19.81
CA VAL A 52 0.37 5.16 19.45
C VAL A 52 -0.63 4.26 18.69
N TRP A 53 -1.93 4.60 18.67
CA TRP A 53 -2.99 3.85 17.99
C TRP A 53 -3.36 4.41 16.60
N GLY A 54 -2.63 5.43 16.11
CA GLY A 54 -2.75 5.86 14.73
C GLY A 54 -2.23 4.78 13.77
N LEU A 55 -2.88 4.62 12.61
CA LEU A 55 -2.44 3.66 11.59
C LEU A 55 -1.09 4.05 10.99
N ASP A 56 -0.91 5.33 10.67
CA ASP A 56 0.35 5.96 10.27
C ASP A 56 0.22 7.46 10.50
N ASP A 57 1.35 8.13 10.67
CA ASP A 57 1.43 9.54 11.01
C ASP A 57 1.02 10.48 9.86
N TYR A 58 1.05 10.00 8.61
CA TYR A 58 0.85 10.85 7.42
C TYR A 58 -0.12 10.29 6.39
N HIS A 59 -0.27 8.97 6.33
CA HIS A 59 -0.99 8.33 5.23
C HIS A 59 -1.97 7.26 5.70
N PHE A 60 -3.23 7.42 5.35
CA PHE A 60 -4.26 6.41 5.57
C PHE A 60 -4.64 5.67 4.27
N LEU A 61 -4.89 6.42 3.19
CA LEU A 61 -5.41 5.89 1.92
C LEU A 61 -4.53 4.80 1.29
N LEU A 62 -3.22 4.88 1.50
CA LEU A 62 -2.27 3.92 0.94
C LEU A 62 -2.38 2.54 1.58
N PHE A 63 -2.80 2.46 2.84
CA PHE A 63 -3.08 1.19 3.49
C PHE A 63 -4.38 0.59 2.96
N ILE A 64 -5.41 1.39 2.70
CA ILE A 64 -6.65 0.92 2.06
C ILE A 64 -6.33 0.37 0.66
N PHE A 65 -5.78 1.20 -0.22
CA PHE A 65 -5.50 0.77 -1.58
C PHE A 65 -4.47 -0.36 -1.61
N GLY A 66 -3.44 -0.29 -0.76
CA GLY A 66 -2.44 -1.35 -0.64
C GLY A 66 -3.02 -2.69 -0.17
N SER A 67 -3.96 -2.68 0.79
CA SER A 67 -4.61 -3.90 1.25
C SER A 67 -5.52 -4.49 0.16
N SER A 68 -6.20 -3.65 -0.63
CA SER A 68 -6.98 -4.09 -1.78
C SER A 68 -6.14 -4.79 -2.86
N GLN A 69 -4.88 -4.36 -3.07
CA GLN A 69 -3.95 -5.02 -3.99
C GLN A 69 -3.59 -6.45 -3.55
N LEU A 70 -3.71 -6.74 -2.26
CA LEU A 70 -3.27 -8.00 -1.65
C LEU A 70 -4.44 -8.95 -1.34
N ILE A 71 -5.69 -8.56 -1.65
CA ILE A 71 -6.86 -9.44 -1.53
C ILE A 71 -6.64 -10.70 -2.38
N ASP A 72 -6.92 -11.85 -1.78
CA ASP A 72 -6.75 -13.19 -2.37
C ASP A 72 -5.32 -13.52 -2.86
N HIS A 73 -4.30 -12.77 -2.43
CA HIS A 73 -2.94 -13.08 -2.77
C HIS A 73 -2.53 -14.46 -2.20
N LYS A 74 -1.93 -15.30 -3.07
CA LYS A 74 -1.64 -16.72 -2.78
C LYS A 74 -0.67 -16.91 -1.60
N TYR A 75 0.41 -16.13 -1.58
CA TYR A 75 1.51 -16.30 -0.62
C TYR A 75 1.61 -15.20 0.45
N MET A 76 1.40 -13.94 0.08
CA MET A 76 1.45 -12.80 1.00
C MET A 76 0.18 -12.72 1.85
N LYS A 77 0.32 -12.80 3.17
CA LYS A 77 -0.75 -12.62 4.16
C LYS A 77 -0.45 -11.38 5.02
N PRO A 78 -1.41 -10.87 5.82
CA PRO A 78 -1.14 -9.73 6.70
C PRO A 78 0.10 -9.92 7.58
N LYS A 79 0.33 -11.13 8.12
CA LYS A 79 1.52 -11.48 8.88
C LYS A 79 2.85 -11.38 8.10
N SER A 80 2.80 -11.40 6.78
CA SER A 80 3.99 -11.29 5.91
C SER A 80 4.69 -9.93 6.01
N ILE A 81 4.04 -8.91 6.59
CA ILE A 81 4.67 -7.60 6.84
C ILE A 81 5.86 -7.70 7.80
N HIS A 82 5.99 -8.81 8.54
CA HIS A 82 7.11 -9.09 9.43
C HIS A 82 8.31 -9.75 8.75
N ASN A 83 8.15 -10.21 7.51
CA ASN A 83 9.22 -10.84 6.76
C ASN A 83 9.98 -9.78 5.96
N HIS A 84 11.25 -9.55 6.32
CA HIS A 84 12.13 -8.60 5.65
C HIS A 84 12.35 -8.93 4.16
N ASP A 85 12.50 -10.20 3.80
CA ASP A 85 12.68 -10.61 2.40
C ASP A 85 11.46 -10.24 1.56
N ILE A 86 10.25 -10.35 2.14
CA ILE A 86 9.02 -9.96 1.44
C ILE A 86 8.98 -8.44 1.27
N LEU A 87 9.34 -7.68 2.30
CA LEU A 87 9.39 -6.23 2.21
C LEU A 87 10.41 -5.75 1.17
N ASP A 88 11.62 -6.30 1.18
CA ASP A 88 12.69 -5.86 0.28
C ASP A 88 12.37 -6.15 -1.19
N ASN A 89 11.76 -7.31 -1.46
CA ASN A 89 11.43 -7.71 -2.83
C ASN A 89 10.13 -7.09 -3.36
N PHE A 90 9.13 -6.83 -2.50
CA PHE A 90 7.77 -6.49 -2.94
C PHE A 90 7.28 -5.09 -2.51
N SER A 91 8.05 -4.35 -1.72
CA SER A 91 7.70 -2.97 -1.31
C SER A 91 7.58 -1.98 -2.47
N ASN A 92 8.24 -2.24 -3.60
CA ASN A 92 8.12 -1.41 -4.80
C ASN A 92 6.87 -1.72 -5.65
N GLU A 93 6.24 -2.87 -5.39
CA GLU A 93 5.07 -3.35 -6.15
C GLU A 93 3.76 -3.07 -5.41
N PHE A 94 3.74 -3.28 -4.08
CA PHE A 94 2.56 -3.15 -3.24
C PHE A 94 2.65 -1.95 -2.30
N MET A 95 1.64 -1.07 -2.36
CA MET A 95 1.63 0.18 -1.59
C MET A 95 1.65 -0.07 -0.08
N TYR A 96 0.93 -1.09 0.40
CA TYR A 96 0.91 -1.46 1.82
C TYR A 96 2.32 -1.82 2.31
N LEU A 97 2.99 -2.71 1.58
CA LEU A 97 4.34 -3.16 1.91
C LEU A 97 5.35 -2.01 1.80
N SER A 98 5.17 -1.10 0.84
CA SER A 98 5.97 0.12 0.74
C SER A 98 5.89 0.97 2.00
N CYS A 99 4.69 1.14 2.56
CA CYS A 99 4.49 1.94 3.76
C CYS A 99 5.11 1.26 4.98
N ILE A 100 4.91 -0.06 5.15
CA ILE A 100 5.54 -0.82 6.24
C ILE A 100 7.07 -0.75 6.15
N ALA A 101 7.64 -0.95 4.97
CA ALA A 101 9.09 -0.89 4.77
C ALA A 101 9.66 0.47 5.15
N PHE A 102 8.93 1.56 4.85
CA PHE A 102 9.32 2.90 5.25
C PHE A 102 9.24 3.10 6.77
N ILE A 103 8.15 2.67 7.41
CA ILE A 103 7.98 2.78 8.87
C ILE A 103 9.10 2.03 9.59
N LYS A 104 9.37 0.78 9.19
CA LYS A 104 10.45 -0.04 9.78
C LYS A 104 11.85 0.52 9.55
N LYS A 105 12.04 1.28 8.47
CA LYS A 105 13.31 1.97 8.19
C LYS A 105 13.50 3.20 9.10
N VAL A 106 12.42 3.88 9.46
CA VAL A 106 12.45 5.10 10.28
C VAL A 106 12.42 4.77 11.78
N LYS A 107 11.70 3.72 12.18
CA LYS A 107 11.46 3.35 13.58
C LYS A 107 11.99 1.92 13.84
N GLU A 108 12.96 1.76 14.74
CA GLU A 108 13.62 0.45 14.98
C GLU A 108 12.69 -0.62 15.59
N LEU A 109 11.77 -0.23 16.48
CA LEU A 109 10.84 -1.14 17.15
C LEU A 109 9.41 -0.96 16.61
N PHE A 110 9.10 -1.70 15.54
CA PHE A 110 7.81 -1.59 14.84
C PHE A 110 6.59 -1.80 15.75
N ALA A 111 6.61 -2.83 16.61
CA ALA A 111 5.48 -3.15 17.49
C ALA A 111 5.25 -2.07 18.57
N GLU A 112 6.31 -1.39 19.03
CA GLU A 112 6.17 -0.33 20.04
C GLU A 112 5.68 0.99 19.44
N HIS A 113 6.13 1.29 18.22
CA HIS A 113 5.81 2.54 17.54
C HIS A 113 4.57 2.46 16.65
N SER A 114 4.11 1.26 16.31
CA SER A 114 2.97 1.02 15.43
C SER A 114 2.18 -0.24 15.86
N PRO A 115 1.73 -0.33 17.12
CA PRO A 115 1.01 -1.48 17.65
C PRO A 115 -0.28 -1.78 16.88
N LEU A 116 -0.99 -0.76 16.37
CA LEU A 116 -2.18 -1.00 15.56
C LEU A 116 -1.85 -1.77 14.27
N LEU A 117 -0.77 -1.40 13.57
CA LEU A 117 -0.35 -2.12 12.36
C LEU A 117 0.17 -3.53 12.70
N ASP A 118 0.77 -3.71 13.87
CA ASP A 118 1.19 -5.02 14.38
C ASP A 118 -0.03 -5.91 14.66
N ASP A 119 -1.06 -5.37 15.32
CA ASP A 119 -2.32 -6.07 15.59
C ASP A 119 -3.04 -6.45 14.29
N ILE A 120 -3.11 -5.52 13.32
CA ILE A 120 -3.70 -5.77 11.99
C ILE A 120 -2.96 -6.90 11.27
N SER A 121 -1.66 -7.08 11.50
CA SER A 121 -0.89 -8.19 10.93
C SER A 121 -1.36 -9.58 11.40
N GLY A 122 -2.05 -9.63 12.55
CA GLY A 122 -2.66 -10.84 13.10
C GLY A 122 -3.95 -11.26 12.41
N VAL A 123 -4.55 -10.39 11.58
CA VAL A 123 -5.78 -10.68 10.84
C VAL A 123 -5.52 -11.78 9.80
N PRO A 124 -6.43 -12.75 9.62
CA PRO A 124 -6.15 -13.94 8.81
C PRO A 124 -6.03 -13.67 7.30
N ASN A 125 -6.67 -12.60 6.79
CA ASN A 125 -6.67 -12.30 5.36
C ASN A 125 -6.81 -10.80 5.07
N TRP A 126 -6.33 -10.39 3.90
CA TRP A 126 -6.34 -8.99 3.45
C TRP A 126 -7.74 -8.44 3.17
N ASN A 127 -8.72 -9.30 2.88
CA ASN A 127 -10.10 -8.85 2.67
C ASN A 127 -10.67 -8.24 3.96
N LYS A 128 -10.47 -8.91 5.10
CA LYS A 128 -10.83 -8.40 6.42
C LYS A 128 -10.11 -7.09 6.77
N VAL A 129 -8.79 -7.04 6.52
CA VAL A 129 -7.99 -5.82 6.69
C VAL A 129 -8.58 -4.66 5.88
N ASN A 130 -8.91 -4.88 4.61
CA ASN A 130 -9.45 -3.86 3.72
C ASN A 130 -10.87 -3.40 4.11
N CYS A 131 -11.69 -4.30 4.67
CA CYS A 131 -13.03 -3.98 5.17
C CYS A 131 -13.02 -3.34 6.58
N GLY A 132 -11.88 -3.28 7.26
CA GLY A 132 -11.76 -2.76 8.63
C GLY A 132 -12.47 -3.62 9.68
N CYS A 133 -12.61 -4.94 9.43
CA CYS A 133 -13.37 -5.89 10.24
C CYS A 133 -12.56 -7.11 10.67
#